data_AF-A0A818IMN0-F1
#
_entry.id   AF-A0A818IMN0-F1
#
_cell.length_a   1.000
_cell.length_b   1.000
_cell.length_c   1.000
_cell.angle_alpha   90.00
_cell.angle_beta   90.00
_cell.angle_gamma   90.00
#
_symmetry.space_group_name_H-M   'P 1'
#
loop_
_entity.id
_entity.type
_entity.pdbx_description
1 polymer ?
#
loop_
_entity_poly.entity_id
_entity_poly.type
_entity_poly.pdbx_seq_one_letter_code
_entity_poly.pdbx_strand_id
1 'polypeptide(L)'
;MDIVSYFLELSKDNYENNYPQRHIQKLFLTEYLKYSSLNLSTMVYDPTKPIDNELENLCDLCGLLIAPIHLYWALWAFLQALLTKPTSTFDYVNYGKIRLAQYQKHKRNFFLPLYPSHKSIHNQ
;
A
#
# COMPACT_ATOMS: atom_id res chain seq x y z
N MET A 1 -5.06 -1.33 3.53
CA MET A 1 -5.32 -0.42 2.40
C MET A 1 -4.97 1.02 2.77
N ASP A 2 -5.49 1.53 3.88
CA ASP A 2 -5.32 2.94 4.30
C ASP A 2 -3.87 3.39 4.44
N ILE A 3 -3.01 2.58 5.07
CA ILE A 3 -1.57 2.87 5.24
C ILE A 3 -0.89 3.08 3.87
N VAL A 4 -1.22 2.27 2.88
CA VAL A 4 -0.61 2.37 1.55
C VAL A 4 -1.18 3.55 0.77
N SER A 5 -2.46 3.89 0.95
CA SER A 5 -3.00 5.15 0.40
C SER A 5 -2.25 6.35 0.97
N TYR A 6 -2.05 6.37 2.29
CA TYR A 6 -1.28 7.41 2.96
C TYR A 6 0.16 7.51 2.43
N PHE A 7 0.88 6.39 2.27
CA PHE A 7 2.22 6.39 1.69
C PHE A 7 2.26 6.89 0.25
N LEU A 8 1.25 6.57 -0.56
CA LEU A 8 1.14 7.07 -1.93
C LEU A 8 0.80 8.57 -1.98
N GLU A 9 0.03 9.09 -1.04
CA GLU A 9 -0.29 10.51 -0.94
C GLU A 9 0.93 11.36 -0.56
N LEU A 10 1.80 10.85 0.32
CA LEU A 10 3.09 11.49 0.62
C LEU A 10 3.96 11.69 -0.63
N SER A 11 3.72 10.89 -1.67
CA SER A 11 4.51 10.94 -2.89
C SER A 11 4.20 12.15 -3.78
N LYS A 12 3.10 12.88 -3.54
CA LYS A 12 2.66 14.06 -4.32
C LYS A 12 2.76 13.84 -5.84
N ASP A 13 2.19 12.74 -6.31
CA ASP A 13 2.19 12.28 -7.71
C ASP A 13 3.53 11.82 -8.31
N ASN A 14 4.65 11.96 -7.59
CA ASN A 14 5.91 11.32 -7.94
C ASN A 14 6.08 9.98 -7.20
N TYR A 15 5.17 9.05 -7.49
CA TYR A 15 5.05 7.76 -6.81
C TYR A 15 6.32 6.90 -6.83
N GLU A 16 7.19 7.09 -7.83
CA GLU A 16 8.39 6.27 -7.97
C GLU A 16 9.52 6.72 -7.08
N ASN A 17 9.71 8.04 -6.96
CA ASN A 17 10.85 8.60 -6.25
C ASN A 17 10.51 8.94 -4.79
N ASN A 18 9.23 9.15 -4.49
CA ASN A 18 8.79 9.65 -3.19
C ASN A 18 8.01 8.63 -2.36
N TYR A 19 7.80 7.40 -2.85
CA TYR A 19 7.26 6.34 -2.01
C TYR A 19 8.23 6.07 -0.86
N PRO A 20 7.77 6.01 0.41
CA PRO A 20 8.66 5.90 1.55
C PRO A 20 9.55 4.68 1.43
N GLN A 21 10.84 4.88 1.69
CA GLN A 21 11.80 3.77 1.71
C GLN A 21 11.48 2.79 2.85
N ARG A 22 11.99 1.56 2.72
CA ARG A 22 11.70 0.45 3.64
C ARG A 22 11.91 0.83 5.11
N HIS A 23 13.00 1.53 5.44
CA HIS A 23 13.28 1.94 6.82
C HIS A 23 12.25 2.95 7.36
N ILE A 24 11.74 3.86 6.51
CA ILE A 24 10.68 4.81 6.86
C ILE A 24 9.34 4.09 7.04
N GLN A 25 9.01 3.12 6.17
CA GLN A 25 7.80 2.31 6.32
C GLN A 25 7.80 1.56 7.65
N LYS A 26 8.92 0.91 8.00
CA LYS A 26 9.07 0.21 9.28
C LYS A 26 8.93 1.14 10.48
N LEU A 27 9.53 2.33 10.43
CA LEU A 27 9.41 3.33 11.49
C LEU A 27 7.94 3.73 11.69
N PHE A 28 7.23 4.02 10.61
CA PHE A 28 5.80 4.35 10.67
C PHE A 28 4.97 3.19 11.23
N LEU A 29 5.19 1.97 10.73
CA LEU A 29 4.44 0.77 11.14
C LEU A 29 4.69 0.42 12.61
N THR A 30 5.92 0.63 13.11
CA THR A 30 6.26 0.42 14.53
C THR A 30 5.40 1.32 15.43
N GLU A 31 5.38 2.63 15.13
CA GLU A 31 4.54 3.57 15.90
C GLU A 31 3.05 3.27 15.69
N TYR A 32 2.62 2.99 14.47
CA TYR A 32 1.23 2.64 14.18
C TYR A 32 0.73 1.45 15.01
N LEU A 33 1.51 0.38 15.10
CA LEU A 33 1.15 -0.82 15.86
C LEU A 33 1.12 -0.54 17.36
N LYS A 34 2.12 0.20 17.88
CA LYS A 34 2.18 0.63 19.29
C LYS A 34 0.95 1.45 19.69
N TYR A 35 0.54 2.42 18.86
CA TYR A 35 -0.67 3.22 19.13
C TYR A 35 -1.95 2.41 18.94
N SER A 36 -1.99 1.51 17.96
CA SER A 36 -3.17 0.67 17.70
C SER A 36 -3.43 -0.31 18.84
N SER A 37 -2.38 -0.91 19.43
CA SER A 37 -2.51 -1.81 20.58
C SER A 37 -3.02 -1.11 21.85
N LEU A 38 -2.72 0.18 22.03
CA LEU A 38 -3.22 0.93 23.19
C LEU A 38 -4.73 1.19 23.11
N ASN A 39 -5.27 1.22 21.89
CA ASN A 39 -6.68 1.54 21.62
C ASN A 39 -7.54 0.30 21.34
N LEU A 40 -6.93 -0.87 21.14
CA LEU A 40 -7.62 -2.13 20.89
C LEU A 40 -7.48 -3.04 22.12
N SER A 41 -8.59 -3.28 22.81
CA SER A 41 -8.65 -4.04 24.06
C SER A 41 -8.21 -5.51 23.96
N THR A 42 -7.95 -6.02 22.75
CA THR A 42 -7.61 -7.42 22.48
C THR A 42 -6.17 -7.65 22.01
N MET A 43 -5.37 -6.60 21.76
CA MET A 43 -3.97 -6.75 21.34
C MET A 43 -3.01 -6.08 22.31
N VAL A 44 -2.17 -6.88 22.97
CA VAL A 44 -1.07 -6.38 23.80
C VAL A 44 0.17 -6.31 22.92
N TYR A 45 0.62 -5.09 22.61
CA TYR A 45 1.96 -4.89 22.05
C TYR A 45 2.99 -5.27 23.10
N ASP A 46 3.82 -6.26 22.77
CA ASP A 46 4.91 -6.72 23.60
C ASP A 46 6.23 -6.12 23.08
N PRO A 47 6.79 -5.10 23.76
CA PRO A 47 8.03 -4.45 23.32
C PRO A 47 9.25 -5.37 23.40
N THR A 48 9.12 -6.55 24.01
CA THR A 48 10.20 -7.52 24.18
C THR A 48 10.22 -8.58 23.08
N LYS A 49 9.16 -8.68 22.27
CA LYS A 49 9.11 -9.62 21.14
C LYS A 49 9.77 -9.03 19.90
N PRO A 50 10.59 -9.80 19.18
CA PRO A 50 11.18 -9.35 17.93
C PRO A 50 10.08 -9.18 16.88
N ILE A 51 9.77 -7.92 16.56
CA ILE A 51 8.75 -7.55 15.58
C ILE A 51 9.32 -7.39 14.16
N ASP A 52 10.64 -7.49 13.99
CA ASP A 52 11.31 -7.18 12.72
C ASP A 52 10.77 -8.01 11.55
N ASN A 53 10.57 -9.32 11.72
CA ASN A 53 10.00 -10.17 10.68
C ASN A 53 8.53 -9.82 10.37
N GLU A 54 7.75 -9.43 11.39
CA GLU A 54 6.37 -9.01 11.21
C GLU A 54 6.28 -7.67 10.47
N LEU A 55 7.18 -6.73 10.80
CA LEU A 55 7.33 -5.46 10.09
C LEU A 55 7.76 -5.67 8.64
N GLU A 56 8.66 -6.61 8.36
CA GLU A 56 9.03 -6.97 6.99
C GLU A 56 7.82 -7.50 6.22
N ASN A 57 7.09 -8.46 6.81
CA ASN A 57 5.88 -9.01 6.19
C ASN A 57 4.82 -7.93 5.93
N LEU A 58 4.65 -6.97 6.86
CA LEU A 58 3.73 -5.84 6.69
C LEU A 58 4.18 -4.89 5.58
N CYS A 59 5.49 -4.62 5.46
CA CYS A 59 6.02 -3.82 4.36
C CYS A 59 5.85 -4.54 3.01
N ASP A 60 6.01 -5.87 2.96
CA ASP A 60 5.75 -6.65 1.75
C ASP A 60 4.28 -6.62 1.36
N LEU A 61 3.38 -6.78 2.34
CA LEU A 61 1.96 -6.59 2.13
C LEU A 61 1.64 -5.18 1.62
N CYS A 62 2.30 -4.15 2.16
CA CYS A 62 2.15 -2.78 1.66
C CYS A 62 2.55 -2.68 0.19
N GLY A 63 3.66 -3.29 -0.20
CA GLY A 63 4.12 -3.36 -1.59
C GLY A 63 3.12 -4.02 -2.54
N LEU A 64 2.48 -5.12 -2.11
CA LEU A 64 1.45 -5.79 -2.92
C LEU A 64 0.21 -4.92 -3.13
N LEU A 65 -0.18 -4.14 -2.12
CA LEU A 65 -1.38 -3.32 -2.16
C LEU A 65 -1.23 -2.02 -2.99
N ILE A 66 -0.03 -1.68 -3.44
CA ILE A 66 0.22 -0.50 -4.30
C ILE A 66 -0.67 -0.54 -5.55
N ALA A 67 -0.67 -1.66 -6.29
CA ALA A 67 -1.41 -1.75 -7.54
C ALA A 67 -2.93 -1.68 -7.35
N PRO A 68 -3.55 -2.46 -6.43
CA PRO A 68 -4.98 -2.32 -6.11
C PRO A 68 -5.40 -0.89 -5.76
N ILE A 69 -4.58 -0.15 -5.01
CA ILE A 69 -4.91 1.22 -4.58
C ILE A 69 -4.82 2.20 -5.75
N HIS A 70 -3.83 2.06 -6.64
CA HIS A 70 -3.79 2.84 -7.86
C HIS A 70 -5.01 2.56 -8.76
N LEU A 71 -5.45 1.30 -8.87
CA LEU A 71 -6.64 0.94 -9.63
C LEU A 71 -7.90 1.55 -9.01
N TYR A 72 -8.07 1.45 -7.69
CA TYR A 72 -9.19 2.05 -6.97
C TYR A 72 -9.32 3.54 -7.28
N TRP A 73 -8.24 4.30 -7.11
CA TRP A 73 -8.23 5.75 -7.35
C TRP A 73 -8.41 6.10 -8.83
N ALA A 74 -7.92 5.28 -9.77
CA ALA A 74 -8.16 5.46 -11.19
C ALA A 74 -9.65 5.33 -11.55
N LEU A 75 -10.30 4.26 -11.07
CA LEU A 75 -11.72 4.03 -11.30
C LEU A 75 -12.59 5.10 -10.65
N TRP A 76 -12.26 5.49 -9.41
CA TRP A 76 -12.91 6.60 -8.73
C TRP A 76 -12.82 7.89 -9.56
N ALA A 77 -11.64 8.20 -10.09
CA ALA A 77 -11.44 9.42 -10.88
C ALA A 77 -12.25 9.42 -12.18
N PHE A 78 -12.25 8.32 -12.93
CA PHE A 78 -13.07 8.23 -14.14
C PHE A 78 -14.57 8.32 -13.84
N LEU A 79 -15.02 7.75 -12.73
CA LEU A 79 -16.40 7.91 -12.28
C LEU A 79 -16.71 9.39 -11.94
N GLN A 80 -15.81 10.08 -11.24
CA GLN A 80 -15.98 11.50 -10.94
C GLN A 80 -16.00 12.36 -12.21
N ALA A 81 -15.21 12.02 -13.23
CA ALA A 81 -15.24 12.73 -14.51
C ALA A 81 -16.61 12.66 -15.22
N LEU A 82 -17.38 11.59 -14.98
CA LEU A 82 -18.73 11.42 -15.53
C LEU A 82 -19.81 12.10 -14.67
N LEU A 83 -19.63 12.11 -13.36
CA LEU A 83 -20.65 12.56 -12.40
C LEU A 83 -20.50 14.04 -12.01
N THR A 84 -19.30 14.60 -12.07
CA THR A 84 -19.02 15.94 -11.56
C THR A 84 -19.45 17.00 -12.56
N LYS A 85 -20.12 18.04 -12.06
CA LYS A 85 -20.50 19.20 -12.87
C LYS A 85 -19.27 19.98 -13.36
N PRO A 86 -19.38 20.76 -14.46
CA PRO A 86 -18.26 21.52 -15.05
C PRO A 86 -17.62 22.60 -14.15
N THR A 87 -18.10 22.78 -12.92
CA THR A 87 -17.58 23.76 -11.96
C THR A 87 -16.35 23.26 -11.19
N SER A 88 -15.97 21.98 -11.34
CA SER A 88 -14.76 21.46 -10.73
C SER A 88 -13.52 21.86 -11.55
N THR A 89 -12.50 22.37 -10.87
CA THR A 89 -11.19 22.69 -11.46
C THR A 89 -10.25 21.49 -11.52
N PHE A 90 -10.65 20.34 -10.97
CA PHE A 90 -9.82 19.15 -10.90
C PHE A 90 -9.93 18.31 -12.18
N ASP A 91 -8.79 18.02 -12.81
CA ASP A 91 -8.74 17.18 -14.01
C ASP A 91 -8.78 15.69 -13.64
N TYR A 92 -9.99 15.20 -13.42
CA TYR A 92 -10.26 13.80 -13.09
C TYR A 92 -9.80 12.82 -14.18
N VAL A 93 -9.89 13.20 -15.45
CA VAL A 93 -9.48 12.31 -16.56
C VAL A 93 -7.98 12.10 -16.55
N ASN A 94 -7.21 13.19 -16.43
CA ASN A 94 -5.76 13.10 -16.35
C ASN A 94 -5.30 12.37 -15.07
N TYR A 95 -5.90 12.70 -13.92
CA TYR A 95 -5.61 12.00 -12.67
C TYR A 95 -5.87 10.48 -12.79
N GLY A 96 -7.03 10.10 -13.35
CA GLY A 96 -7.37 8.70 -13.59
C GLY A 96 -6.37 7.98 -14.50
N LYS A 97 -5.90 8.63 -15.56
CA LYS A 97 -4.87 8.09 -16.47
C LYS A 97 -3.54 7.86 -15.75
N ILE A 98 -3.08 8.83 -14.95
CA ILE A 98 -1.84 8.71 -14.16
C ILE A 98 -1.92 7.54 -13.19
N ARG A 99 -3.02 7.42 -12.44
CA ARG A 99 -3.24 6.33 -11.49
C ARG A 99 -3.33 4.98 -12.20
N LEU A 100 -4.01 4.89 -13.35
CA LEU A 100 -4.09 3.66 -14.14
C LEU A 100 -2.72 3.21 -14.66
N ALA A 101 -1.87 4.15 -15.10
CA ALA A 101 -0.51 3.85 -15.53
C ALA A 101 0.32 3.24 -14.37
N GLN A 102 0.20 3.78 -13.16
CA GLN A 102 0.84 3.20 -11.99
C GLN A 102 0.31 1.80 -11.65
N TYR A 103 -1.00 1.57 -11.74
CA TYR A 103 -1.55 0.21 -11.64
C TYR A 103 -0.89 -0.73 -12.66
N GLN A 104 -0.81 -0.33 -13.93
CA GLN A 104 -0.20 -1.16 -14.97
C GLN A 104 1.27 -1.51 -14.68
N LYS A 105 2.02 -0.57 -14.09
CA LYS A 105 3.41 -0.77 -13.66
C LYS A 105 3.53 -1.81 -12.54
N HIS A 106 2.63 -1.75 -11.55
CA HIS A 106 2.74 -2.54 -10.32
C HIS A 106 1.89 -3.81 -10.29
N LYS A 107 0.92 -4.00 -11.22
CA LYS A 107 -0.05 -5.11 -11.18
C LYS A 107 0.56 -6.51 -11.12
N ARG A 108 1.76 -6.69 -11.69
CA ARG A 108 2.46 -7.98 -11.65
C ARG A 108 2.87 -8.35 -10.23
N ASN A 109 3.23 -7.35 -9.41
CA ASN A 109 3.67 -7.57 -8.05
C ASN A 109 2.53 -8.15 -7.20
N PHE A 110 1.29 -7.70 -7.41
CA PHE A 110 0.12 -8.17 -6.66
C PHE A 110 -0.12 -9.69 -6.76
N PHE A 111 0.24 -10.31 -7.89
CA PHE A 111 0.08 -11.75 -8.10
C PHE A 111 1.30 -12.57 -7.65
N LEU A 112 2.32 -11.91 -7.06
CA LEU A 112 3.45 -12.63 -6.48
C LEU A 112 3.00 -13.33 -5.19
N PRO A 113 3.42 -14.58 -4.98
CA PRO A 113 3.14 -15.26 -3.72
C PRO A 113 3.87 -14.54 -2.57
N LEU A 114 3.13 -14.23 -1.50
CA LEU A 114 3.69 -13.65 -0.26
C LEU A 114 4.69 -14.59 0.43
N TYR A 115 4.56 -15.89 0.20
CA TYR A 115 5.43 -16.91 0.74
C TYR A 115 5.80 -17.89 -0.39
N PRO A 116 7.09 -18.16 -0.62
CA PRO A 116 7.46 -19.26 -1.51
C PRO A 116 6.84 -20.54 -0.95
N SER A 117 6.14 -21.29 -1.80
CA SER A 117 5.70 -22.64 -1.46
C SER A 117 6.95 -23.43 -1.03
N HIS A 118 6.96 -23.92 0.20
CA HIS A 118 7.97 -24.88 0.64
C HIS A 118 7.96 -26.03 -0.38
N LYS A 119 8.95 -26.06 -1.28
CA LYS A 119 9.26 -27.26 -2.02
C LYS A 119 9.70 -28.26 -0.95
N SER A 120 8.83 -29.22 -0.64
CA SER A 120 9.22 -30.40 0.10
C SER A 120 10.35 -31.06 -0.69
N ILE A 121 11.57 -30.95 -0.14
CA ILE A 121 12.71 -31.73 -0.60
C ILE A 121 12.41 -33.17 -0.18
N HIS A 122 11.64 -33.88 -1.00
CA HIS A 122 11.63 -35.34 -0.95
C HIS A 122 12.90 -35.79 -1.67
N ASN A 123 13.96 -35.99 -0.88
CA ASN A 123 15.06 -36.84 -1.26
C ASN A 123 14.48 -38.25 -1.48
N GLN A 124 14.55 -38.73 -2.72
CA GLN A 124 14.55 -40.15 -3.05
C GLN A 124 15.99 -40.58 -3.29
#